data_AF-A0A7W2QKV6-F1
#
_entry.id   AF-A0A7W2QKV6-F1
#
_cell.length_a   1.000
_cell.length_b   1.000
_cell.length_c   1.000
_cell.angle_alpha   90.00
_cell.angle_beta   90.00
_cell.angle_gamma   90.00
#
_symmetry.space_group_name_H-M   'P 1'
#
loop_
_entity.id
_entity.type
_entity.pdbx_description
1 polymer ?
#
loop_
_entity_poly.entity_id
_entity_poly.type
_entity_poly.pdbx_seq_one_letter_code
_entity_poly.pdbx_strand_id
1 'polypeptide(L)'
;MLLLPLVLMGWSSIQSWRADSTLEEAHVMRQWLASPSDELRQQLPQQWRTTPLISNDSLRGYLQREVARADADQGWVHTRQVLAFLGYWLAVAAVLAGAATWLKLRLDAWRALRSRDFLYDRLVLSWRALGQWLVIYTGLIVGALAMTLLYEVSWGWSNRHNSGMMILLVVVPLLVTLYLGVLLIGRLRRQWQDMETPESGFLGRSISRASAPALWEWIEQLAAATSAPVPDHLVIGVDQSFFVTSVQVALQPSGQLLTGRTMYLPLTFLSTMSQEETASIIGHELGHFSSRDTERGSEAGARFSLMYMHFLNISAVDETPSWIERPAIWMTWRFLHHFQIAVHHWSRAQELVADRVGAQIAGERLFCQALLRVIALDAEVNKLLGQRIHPNLIQALAEHLRQAPLILNEAVMGHAIAHPFDTHPPTAVRLQQLGVVLDDQLLAQATRAPTAHDRQWFSQLTHNPQSAVDATENGVPV
;
A
#
# COMPACT_ATOMS: atom_id res chain seq x y z
N MET A 1 6.42 -14.38 8.23
CA MET A 1 7.49 -14.57 7.23
C MET A 1 8.34 -15.81 7.49
N LEU A 2 8.76 -16.11 8.72
CA LEU A 2 9.66 -17.24 8.96
C LEU A 2 8.96 -18.50 9.49
N LEU A 3 7.91 -18.35 10.31
CA LEU A 3 7.26 -19.47 10.98
C LEU A 3 6.69 -20.53 10.03
N LEU A 4 5.87 -20.13 9.05
CA LEU A 4 5.25 -21.09 8.12
C LEU A 4 6.30 -21.86 7.29
N PRO A 5 7.27 -21.20 6.64
CA PRO A 5 8.38 -21.91 5.99
C PRO A 5 9.16 -22.85 6.93
N LEU A 6 9.43 -22.45 8.17
CA LEU A 6 10.12 -23.30 9.14
C LEU A 6 9.30 -24.55 9.51
N VAL A 7 7.99 -24.40 9.67
CA VAL A 7 7.08 -25.53 9.91
C VAL A 7 7.08 -26.49 8.71
N LEU A 8 7.01 -25.95 7.48
CA LEU A 8 7.09 -26.78 6.27
C LEU A 8 8.44 -27.48 6.13
N MET A 9 9.53 -26.79 6.43
CA MET A 9 10.87 -27.36 6.45
C MET A 9 10.98 -28.52 7.45
N GLY A 10 10.46 -28.34 8.66
CA GLY A 10 10.40 -29.40 9.68
C GLY A 10 9.53 -30.57 9.24
N TRP A 11 8.36 -30.30 8.65
CA TRP A 11 7.45 -31.33 8.17
C TRP A 11 8.04 -32.14 7.01
N SER A 12 8.68 -31.49 6.05
CA SER A 12 9.38 -32.16 4.94
C SER A 12 10.55 -33.02 5.45
N SER A 13 11.22 -32.62 6.53
CA SER A 13 12.25 -33.44 7.17
C SER A 13 11.66 -34.72 7.78
N ILE A 14 10.51 -34.62 8.43
CA ILE A 14 9.76 -35.79 8.95
C ILE A 14 9.29 -36.69 7.81
N GLN A 15 8.84 -36.12 6.68
CA GLN A 15 8.47 -36.87 5.48
C GLN A 15 9.66 -37.65 4.90
N SER A 16 10.84 -37.03 4.81
CA SER A 16 12.06 -37.71 4.37
C SER A 16 12.39 -38.87 5.31
N TRP A 17 12.42 -38.61 6.61
CA TRP A 17 12.71 -39.64 7.62
C TRP A 17 11.72 -40.82 7.56
N ARG A 18 10.42 -40.56 7.37
CA ARG A 18 9.41 -41.63 7.20
C ARG A 18 9.66 -42.49 5.95
N ALA A 19 10.12 -41.88 4.86
CA ALA A 19 10.43 -42.61 3.64
C ALA A 19 11.68 -43.48 3.81
N ASP A 20 12.73 -42.92 4.44
CA ASP A 20 13.98 -43.62 4.70
C ASP A 20 13.80 -44.78 5.69
N SER A 21 13.04 -44.56 6.78
CA SER A 21 12.74 -45.60 7.77
C SER A 21 12.00 -46.78 7.15
N THR A 22 11.13 -46.56 6.16
CA THR A 22 10.41 -47.64 5.46
C THR A 22 11.37 -48.56 4.72
N LEU A 23 12.41 -48.01 4.08
CA LEU A 23 13.43 -48.79 3.36
C LEU A 23 14.37 -49.51 4.32
N GLU A 24 14.78 -48.84 5.41
CA GLU A 24 15.63 -49.43 6.45
C GLU A 24 14.93 -50.60 7.14
N GLU A 25 13.66 -50.43 7.53
CA GLU A 25 12.85 -51.50 8.12
C GLU A 25 12.74 -52.69 7.16
N ALA A 26 12.42 -52.45 5.88
CA ALA A 26 12.37 -53.52 4.88
C ALA A 26 13.73 -54.20 4.67
N HIS A 27 14.85 -53.50 4.84
CA HIS A 27 16.19 -54.08 4.78
C HIS A 27 16.49 -54.98 5.99
N VAL A 28 16.20 -54.51 7.20
CA VAL A 28 16.36 -55.30 8.44
C VAL A 28 15.47 -56.54 8.42
N MET A 29 14.22 -56.41 7.95
CA MET A 29 13.31 -57.55 7.78
C MET A 29 13.87 -58.57 6.77
N ARG A 30 14.45 -58.12 5.65
CA ARG A 30 15.12 -59.00 4.67
C ARG A 30 16.31 -59.74 5.28
N GLN A 31 17.15 -59.05 6.03
CA GLN A 31 18.31 -59.66 6.71
C GLN A 31 17.86 -60.72 7.72
N TRP A 32 16.84 -60.43 8.52
CA TRP A 32 16.28 -61.39 9.48
C TRP A 32 15.64 -62.60 8.79
N LEU A 33 14.93 -62.41 7.68
CA LEU A 33 14.36 -63.50 6.88
C LEU A 33 15.43 -64.41 6.28
N ALA A 34 16.57 -63.86 5.88
CA ALA A 34 17.70 -64.60 5.33
C ALA A 34 18.52 -65.33 6.41
N SER A 35 18.69 -64.73 7.59
CA SER A 35 19.46 -65.29 8.70
C SER A 35 18.86 -64.85 10.04
N PRO A 36 17.96 -65.65 10.63
CA PRO A 36 17.30 -65.29 11.89
C PRO A 36 18.33 -65.22 13.03
N SER A 37 18.48 -64.04 13.63
CA SER A 37 19.32 -63.83 14.82
C SER A 37 18.60 -62.99 15.87
N ASP A 38 18.93 -63.21 17.14
CA ASP A 38 18.34 -62.45 18.25
C ASP A 38 18.79 -60.97 18.24
N GLU A 39 19.97 -60.68 17.70
CA GLU A 39 20.46 -59.31 17.48
C GLU A 39 19.61 -58.56 16.45
N LEU A 40 19.34 -59.17 15.29
CA LEU A 40 18.47 -58.59 14.26
C LEU A 40 17.02 -58.49 14.75
N ARG A 41 16.58 -59.42 15.61
CA ARG A 41 15.25 -59.38 16.24
C ARG A 41 15.08 -58.16 17.14
N GLN A 42 16.14 -57.71 17.81
CA GLN A 42 16.11 -56.48 18.62
C GLN A 42 16.10 -55.21 17.76
N GLN A 43 16.56 -55.26 16.51
CA GLN A 43 16.55 -54.15 15.56
C GLN A 43 15.21 -53.98 14.82
N LEU A 44 14.34 -54.99 14.82
CA LEU A 44 12.98 -54.86 14.27
C LEU A 44 12.18 -53.75 14.98
N PRO A 45 11.21 -53.10 14.31
CA PRO A 45 10.33 -52.12 14.95
C PRO A 45 9.66 -52.65 16.23
N GLN A 46 9.46 -51.77 17.23
CA GLN A 46 9.00 -52.15 18.58
C GLN A 46 7.69 -52.95 18.57
N GLN A 47 6.78 -52.63 17.64
CA GLN A 47 5.52 -53.35 17.40
C GLN A 47 5.69 -54.85 17.08
N TRP A 48 6.83 -55.23 16.49
CA TRP A 48 7.18 -56.62 16.16
C TRP A 48 8.01 -57.31 17.25
N ARG A 49 8.50 -56.56 18.23
CA ARG A 49 9.20 -57.09 19.41
C ARG A 49 8.23 -57.54 20.50
N THR A 50 7.08 -56.88 20.62
CA THR A 50 6.13 -57.04 21.75
C THR A 50 4.88 -57.85 21.42
N THR A 51 4.70 -58.30 20.17
CA THR A 51 3.54 -59.11 19.79
C THR A 51 3.58 -60.47 20.52
N PRO A 52 2.59 -60.80 21.36
CA PRO A 52 2.67 -61.99 22.20
C PRO A 52 2.52 -63.26 21.36
N LEU A 53 3.55 -64.12 21.40
CA LEU A 53 3.54 -65.53 20.98
C LEU A 53 3.00 -65.80 19.56
N ILE A 54 3.64 -65.19 18.56
CA ILE A 54 3.58 -65.65 17.17
C ILE A 54 4.67 -66.72 17.01
N SER A 55 4.33 -67.93 16.55
CA SER A 55 5.35 -68.94 16.20
C SER A 55 6.34 -68.35 15.19
N ASN A 56 7.62 -68.74 15.21
CA ASN A 56 8.61 -68.19 14.27
C ASN A 56 8.15 -68.28 12.79
N ASP A 57 7.34 -69.29 12.46
CA ASP A 57 6.74 -69.46 11.13
C ASP A 57 5.67 -68.41 10.80
N SER A 58 4.84 -68.03 11.76
CA SER A 58 3.82 -67.00 11.55
C SER A 58 4.43 -65.59 11.51
N LEU A 59 5.53 -65.37 12.24
CA LEU A 59 6.32 -64.14 12.15
C LEU A 59 7.01 -64.03 10.78
N ARG A 60 7.63 -65.13 10.31
CA ARG A 60 8.25 -65.22 8.99
C ARG A 60 7.23 -64.94 7.88
N GLY A 61 6.05 -65.57 7.92
CA GLY A 61 5.00 -65.34 6.92
C GLY A 61 4.39 -63.93 6.96
N TYR A 62 4.48 -63.24 8.09
CA TYR A 62 4.09 -61.84 8.19
C TYR A 62 5.17 -60.90 7.64
N LEU A 63 6.44 -61.09 8.05
CA LEU A 63 7.56 -60.31 7.55
C LEU A 63 7.77 -60.48 6.04
N GLN A 64 7.54 -61.67 5.48
CA GLN A 64 7.54 -61.88 4.04
C GLN A 64 6.47 -61.05 3.32
N ARG A 65 5.27 -60.91 3.90
CA ARG A 65 4.20 -60.08 3.35
C ARG A 65 4.52 -58.59 3.43
N GLU A 66 5.12 -58.14 4.54
CA GLU A 66 5.54 -56.75 4.70
C GLU A 66 6.72 -56.38 3.77
N VAL A 67 7.71 -57.25 3.64
CA VAL A 67 8.81 -57.07 2.66
C VAL A 67 8.27 -57.03 1.23
N ALA A 68 7.37 -57.95 0.86
CA ALA A 68 6.77 -57.94 -0.49
C ALA A 68 5.95 -56.66 -0.77
N ARG A 69 5.29 -56.10 0.26
CA ARG A 69 4.61 -54.79 0.15
C ARG A 69 5.61 -53.65 -0.02
N ALA A 70 6.68 -53.64 0.77
CA ALA A 70 7.73 -52.63 0.67
C ALA A 70 8.45 -52.68 -0.69
N ASP A 71 8.72 -53.87 -1.21
CA ASP A 71 9.33 -54.06 -2.54
C ASP A 71 8.39 -53.60 -3.66
N ALA A 72 7.09 -53.88 -3.56
CA ALA A 72 6.10 -53.38 -4.51
C ALA A 72 5.94 -51.84 -4.46
N ASP A 73 6.22 -51.23 -3.31
CA ASP A 73 6.13 -49.78 -3.10
C ASP A 73 7.46 -49.03 -3.32
N GLN A 74 8.56 -49.73 -3.56
CA GLN A 74 9.90 -49.14 -3.61
C GLN A 74 10.01 -47.92 -4.54
N GLY A 75 9.36 -47.96 -5.71
CA GLY A 75 9.32 -46.82 -6.65
C GLY A 75 8.55 -45.61 -6.10
N TRP A 76 7.46 -45.84 -5.37
CA TRP A 76 6.71 -44.78 -4.69
C TRP A 76 7.47 -44.22 -3.48
N VAL A 77 8.22 -45.05 -2.75
CA VAL A 77 9.11 -44.59 -1.67
C VAL A 77 10.18 -43.63 -2.20
N HIS A 78 10.83 -43.96 -3.32
CA HIS A 78 11.78 -43.05 -3.96
C HIS A 78 11.14 -41.75 -4.44
N THR A 79 9.93 -41.83 -5.02
CA THR A 79 9.16 -40.64 -5.40
C THR A 79 8.88 -39.75 -4.17
N ARG A 80 8.52 -40.36 -3.04
CA ARG A 80 8.28 -39.69 -1.76
C ARG A 80 9.54 -39.03 -1.20
N GLN A 81 10.71 -39.66 -1.30
CA GLN A 81 12.00 -39.04 -0.93
C GLN A 81 12.28 -37.78 -1.76
N VAL A 82 12.08 -37.86 -3.09
CA VAL A 82 12.29 -36.71 -3.99
C VAL A 82 11.31 -35.57 -3.65
N LEU A 83 10.04 -35.87 -3.43
CA LEU A 83 9.04 -34.88 -3.04
C LEU A 83 9.38 -34.21 -1.70
N ALA A 84 9.80 -34.99 -0.70
CA ALA A 84 10.23 -34.47 0.60
C ALA A 84 11.47 -33.58 0.47
N PHE A 85 12.45 -34.00 -0.34
CA PHE A 85 13.65 -33.22 -0.61
C PHE A 85 13.34 -31.89 -1.31
N LEU A 86 12.51 -31.91 -2.36
CA LEU A 86 12.10 -30.69 -3.07
C LEU A 86 11.29 -29.76 -2.16
N GLY A 87 10.35 -30.31 -1.37
CA GLY A 87 9.57 -29.56 -0.40
C GLY A 87 10.44 -28.86 0.64
N TYR A 88 11.46 -29.56 1.16
CA TYR A 88 12.44 -29.01 2.09
C TYR A 88 13.20 -27.82 1.50
N TRP A 89 13.76 -27.96 0.29
CA TRP A 89 14.53 -26.88 -0.33
C TRP A 89 13.68 -25.68 -0.74
N LEU A 90 12.42 -25.91 -1.15
CA LEU A 90 11.47 -24.82 -1.38
C LEU A 90 11.15 -24.05 -0.09
N ALA A 91 11.00 -24.75 1.03
CA ALA A 91 10.79 -24.14 2.33
C ALA A 91 12.03 -23.34 2.79
N VAL A 92 13.25 -23.87 2.61
CA VAL A 92 14.50 -23.15 2.87
C VAL A 92 14.60 -21.90 2.00
N ALA A 93 14.32 -22.01 0.70
CA ALA A 93 14.30 -20.88 -0.22
C ALA A 93 13.28 -19.81 0.23
N ALA A 94 12.10 -20.20 0.73
CA ALA A 94 11.11 -19.26 1.25
C ALA A 94 11.60 -18.52 2.51
N VAL A 95 12.29 -19.20 3.44
CA VAL A 95 12.93 -18.57 4.61
C VAL A 95 13.93 -17.51 4.16
N LEU A 96 14.83 -17.88 3.25
CA LEU A 96 15.86 -16.99 2.72
C LEU A 96 15.26 -15.82 1.96
N ALA A 97 14.25 -16.05 1.11
CA ALA A 97 13.55 -15.00 0.38
C ALA A 97 12.87 -14.00 1.31
N GLY A 98 12.22 -14.47 2.38
CA GLY A 98 11.61 -13.60 3.39
C GLY A 98 12.64 -12.72 4.10
N ALA A 99 13.77 -13.31 4.54
CA ALA A 99 14.86 -12.57 5.19
C ALA A 99 15.55 -11.57 4.25
N ALA A 100 15.80 -11.97 2.99
CA ALA A 100 16.40 -11.13 1.97
C ALA A 100 15.49 -9.94 1.61
N THR A 101 14.18 -10.16 1.48
CA THR A 101 13.19 -9.09 1.21
C THR A 101 13.22 -8.05 2.32
N TRP A 102 13.21 -8.51 3.58
CA TRP A 102 13.30 -7.63 4.75
C TRP A 102 14.60 -6.82 4.78
N LEU A 103 15.75 -7.46 4.56
CA LEU A 103 17.05 -6.80 4.56
C LEU A 103 17.15 -5.78 3.42
N LYS A 104 16.71 -6.15 2.22
CA LYS A 104 16.68 -5.27 1.05
C LYS A 104 15.83 -4.03 1.29
N LEU A 105 14.63 -4.20 1.83
CA LEU A 105 13.74 -3.08 2.20
C LEU A 105 14.43 -2.11 3.16
N ARG A 106 15.07 -2.63 4.21
CA ARG A 106 15.80 -1.81 5.19
C ARG A 106 16.98 -1.05 4.57
N LEU A 107 17.74 -1.71 3.69
CA LEU A 107 18.86 -1.10 2.98
C LEU A 107 18.40 -0.02 2.01
N ASP A 108 17.35 -0.28 1.22
CA ASP A 108 16.81 0.69 0.26
C ASP A 108 16.20 1.89 1.00
N ALA A 109 15.48 1.68 2.10
CA ALA A 109 14.96 2.78 2.92
C ALA A 109 16.08 3.62 3.57
N TRP A 110 17.15 2.98 4.06
CA TRP A 110 18.31 3.69 4.59
C TRP A 110 19.03 4.52 3.51
N ARG A 111 19.16 3.97 2.28
CA ARG A 111 19.70 4.71 1.13
C ARG A 111 18.84 5.89 0.75
N ALA A 112 17.51 5.72 0.75
CA ALA A 112 16.55 6.79 0.50
C ALA A 112 16.64 7.91 1.53
N LEU A 113 16.90 7.58 2.80
CA LEU A 113 17.12 8.58 3.85
C LEU A 113 18.43 9.37 3.65
N ARG A 114 19.48 8.73 3.11
CA ARG A 114 20.78 9.37 2.88
C ARG A 114 20.91 10.12 1.56
N SER A 115 20.15 9.72 0.54
CA SER A 115 20.25 10.26 -0.81
C SER A 115 18.87 10.57 -1.36
N ARG A 116 18.64 11.86 -1.60
CA ARG A 116 17.47 12.39 -2.28
C ARG A 116 17.28 11.76 -3.67
N ASP A 117 18.36 11.68 -4.46
CA ASP A 117 18.31 11.10 -5.81
C ASP A 117 17.89 9.63 -5.78
N PHE A 118 18.42 8.86 -4.82
CA PHE A 118 18.00 7.48 -4.63
C PHE A 118 16.51 7.38 -4.32
N LEU A 119 15.98 8.24 -3.44
CA LEU A 119 14.55 8.25 -3.13
C LEU A 119 13.73 8.51 -4.40
N TYR A 120 14.07 9.56 -5.16
CA TYR A 120 13.28 9.97 -6.33
C TYR A 120 13.31 8.92 -7.45
N ASP A 121 14.46 8.31 -7.71
CA ASP A 121 14.63 7.37 -8.81
C ASP A 121 14.21 5.93 -8.45
N ARG A 122 14.33 5.54 -7.17
CA ARG A 122 14.18 4.14 -6.76
C ARG A 122 12.95 3.88 -5.91
N LEU A 123 12.15 4.87 -5.52
CA LEU A 123 10.93 4.65 -4.73
C LEU A 123 9.96 3.69 -5.43
N VAL A 124 9.56 4.02 -6.67
CA VAL A 124 8.61 3.20 -7.46
C VAL A 124 9.19 1.82 -7.76
N LEU A 125 10.49 1.76 -8.10
CA LEU A 125 11.17 0.50 -8.38
C LEU A 125 11.26 -0.39 -7.14
N SER A 126 11.54 0.18 -5.97
CA SER A 126 11.60 -0.55 -4.70
C SER A 126 10.23 -1.10 -4.32
N TRP A 127 9.16 -0.36 -4.58
CA TRP A 127 7.80 -0.84 -4.39
C TRP A 127 7.41 -1.94 -5.37
N ARG A 128 7.66 -1.78 -6.67
CA ARG A 128 7.42 -2.85 -7.66
C ARG A 128 8.21 -4.12 -7.35
N ALA A 129 9.47 -3.96 -6.94
CA ALA A 129 10.28 -5.08 -6.47
C ALA A 129 9.64 -5.76 -5.26
N LEU A 130 9.16 -5.00 -4.27
CA LEU A 130 8.49 -5.61 -3.10
C LEU A 130 7.34 -6.53 -3.52
N GLY A 131 6.44 -6.09 -4.40
CA GLY A 131 5.33 -6.92 -4.89
C GLY A 131 5.81 -8.22 -5.57
N GLN A 132 6.81 -8.12 -6.44
CA GLN A 132 7.39 -9.29 -7.10
C GLN A 132 8.00 -10.28 -6.11
N TRP A 133 8.74 -9.78 -5.11
CA TRP A 133 9.36 -10.62 -4.08
C TRP A 133 8.32 -11.27 -3.17
N LEU A 134 7.22 -10.59 -2.86
CA LEU A 134 6.09 -11.17 -2.12
C LEU A 134 5.39 -12.27 -2.92
N VAL A 135 5.20 -12.09 -4.23
CA VAL A 135 4.64 -13.13 -5.12
C VAL A 135 5.56 -14.34 -5.20
N ILE A 136 6.87 -14.14 -5.33
CA ILE A 136 7.87 -15.22 -5.34
C ILE A 136 7.86 -15.97 -3.99
N TYR A 137 7.89 -15.24 -2.88
CA TYR A 137 7.84 -15.82 -1.53
C TYR A 137 6.59 -16.69 -1.32
N THR A 138 5.41 -16.18 -1.69
CA THR A 138 4.16 -16.94 -1.61
C THR A 138 4.19 -18.15 -2.55
N GLY A 139 4.74 -18.00 -3.76
CA GLY A 139 4.95 -19.10 -4.70
C GLY A 139 5.83 -20.23 -4.16
N LEU A 140 6.91 -19.90 -3.45
CA LEU A 140 7.78 -20.90 -2.82
C LEU A 140 7.04 -21.67 -1.71
N ILE A 141 6.23 -20.99 -0.90
CA ILE A 141 5.40 -21.63 0.15
C ILE A 141 4.35 -22.55 -0.47
N VAL A 142 3.63 -22.08 -1.48
CA VAL A 142 2.62 -22.87 -2.20
C VAL A 142 3.27 -24.08 -2.87
N GLY A 143 4.47 -23.92 -3.45
CA GLY A 143 5.25 -25.02 -3.99
C GLY A 143 5.63 -26.07 -2.93
N ALA A 144 6.13 -25.64 -1.76
CA ALA A 144 6.45 -26.55 -0.66
C ALA A 144 5.20 -27.28 -0.12
N LEU A 145 4.07 -26.58 -0.02
CA LEU A 145 2.78 -27.18 0.33
C LEU A 145 2.31 -28.20 -0.71
N ALA A 146 2.50 -27.91 -2.01
CA ALA A 146 2.16 -28.84 -3.08
C ALA A 146 3.00 -30.12 -3.01
N MET A 147 4.31 -30.02 -2.75
CA MET A 147 5.17 -31.18 -2.54
C MET A 147 4.72 -32.01 -1.32
N THR A 148 4.37 -31.33 -0.22
CA THR A 148 3.82 -31.95 0.99
C THR A 148 2.54 -32.72 0.69
N LEU A 149 1.61 -32.11 -0.05
CA LEU A 149 0.35 -32.73 -0.45
C LEU A 149 0.58 -33.96 -1.34
N LEU A 150 1.42 -33.84 -2.37
CA LEU A 150 1.74 -34.94 -3.28
C LEU A 150 2.37 -36.13 -2.53
N TYR A 151 3.21 -35.84 -1.53
CA TYR A 151 3.77 -36.87 -0.66
C TYR A 151 2.65 -37.61 0.09
N GLU A 152 1.74 -36.90 0.75
CA GLU A 152 0.67 -37.54 1.55
C GLU A 152 -0.29 -38.34 0.65
N VAL A 153 -0.63 -37.81 -0.53
CA VAL A 153 -1.45 -38.53 -1.52
C VAL A 153 -0.76 -39.81 -1.99
N SER A 154 0.54 -39.75 -2.28
CA SER A 154 1.33 -40.93 -2.68
C SER A 154 1.40 -41.97 -1.56
N TRP A 155 1.62 -41.54 -0.32
CA TRP A 155 1.62 -42.43 0.85
C TRP A 155 0.25 -43.09 1.05
N GLY A 156 -0.82 -42.32 0.92
CA GLY A 156 -2.19 -42.81 0.95
C GLY A 156 -2.54 -43.87 -0.06
N TRP A 157 -2.07 -43.68 -1.28
CA TRP A 157 -2.31 -44.61 -2.36
C TRP A 157 -1.70 -45.98 -2.07
N SER A 158 -0.46 -45.99 -1.56
CA SER A 158 0.23 -47.20 -1.14
C SER A 158 -0.48 -47.91 0.02
N ASN A 159 -0.92 -47.13 1.01
CA ASN A 159 -1.55 -47.63 2.23
C ASN A 159 -3.08 -47.70 2.16
N ARG A 160 -3.70 -47.64 0.96
CA ARG A 160 -5.17 -47.55 0.79
C ARG A 160 -5.97 -48.65 1.49
N HIS A 161 -5.37 -49.84 1.64
CA HIS A 161 -6.00 -50.99 2.30
C HIS A 161 -5.99 -50.90 3.83
N ASN A 162 -5.05 -50.13 4.42
CA ASN A 162 -4.87 -50.03 5.87
C ASN A 162 -5.35 -48.68 6.43
N SER A 163 -5.23 -47.60 5.65
CA SER A 163 -5.42 -46.23 6.13
C SER A 163 -6.82 -45.65 5.86
N GLY A 164 -7.66 -46.34 5.08
CA GLY A 164 -9.09 -46.01 4.89
C GLY A 164 -9.37 -44.54 4.58
N MET A 165 -10.46 -43.99 5.14
CA MET A 165 -10.86 -42.58 4.98
C MET A 165 -10.01 -41.60 5.81
N MET A 166 -9.15 -42.07 6.72
CA MET A 166 -8.39 -41.20 7.64
C MET A 166 -7.42 -40.27 6.91
N ILE A 167 -6.93 -40.68 5.74
CA ILE A 167 -6.08 -39.80 4.91
C ILE A 167 -6.81 -38.55 4.43
N LEU A 168 -8.12 -38.61 4.23
CA LEU A 168 -8.90 -37.45 3.78
C LEU A 168 -8.87 -36.32 4.81
N LEU A 169 -8.71 -36.64 6.11
CA LEU A 169 -8.55 -35.65 7.17
C LEU A 169 -7.25 -34.83 7.04
N VAL A 170 -6.25 -35.33 6.31
CA VAL A 170 -4.98 -34.65 6.06
C VAL A 170 -4.99 -34.00 4.67
N VAL A 171 -5.41 -34.75 3.65
CA VAL A 171 -5.37 -34.31 2.24
C VAL A 171 -6.37 -33.18 1.97
N VAL A 172 -7.59 -33.23 2.51
CA VAL A 172 -8.61 -32.19 2.24
C VAL A 172 -8.20 -30.83 2.79
N PRO A 173 -7.76 -30.68 4.06
CA PRO A 173 -7.29 -29.39 4.56
C PRO A 173 -6.05 -28.86 3.81
N LEU A 174 -5.13 -29.75 3.42
CA LEU A 174 -3.96 -29.37 2.62
C LEU A 174 -4.35 -28.88 1.23
N LEU A 175 -5.30 -29.54 0.57
CA LEU A 175 -5.86 -29.11 -0.72
C LEU A 175 -6.52 -27.74 -0.62
N VAL A 176 -7.34 -27.52 0.41
CA VAL A 176 -7.98 -26.22 0.66
C VAL A 176 -6.92 -25.14 0.88
N THR A 177 -5.91 -25.42 1.71
CA THR A 177 -4.80 -24.48 1.98
C THR A 177 -4.02 -24.16 0.71
N LEU A 178 -3.74 -25.17 -0.13
CA LEU A 178 -3.06 -25.00 -1.42
C LEU A 178 -3.90 -24.14 -2.37
N TYR A 179 -5.19 -24.42 -2.49
CA TYR A 179 -6.13 -23.67 -3.31
C TYR A 179 -6.19 -22.19 -2.89
N LEU A 180 -6.34 -21.92 -1.59
CA LEU A 180 -6.31 -20.57 -1.04
C LEU A 180 -4.97 -19.87 -1.30
N GLY A 181 -3.85 -20.60 -1.20
CA GLY A 181 -2.53 -20.07 -1.53
C GLY A 181 -2.36 -19.69 -3.01
N VAL A 182 -2.91 -20.50 -3.92
CA VAL A 182 -2.91 -20.20 -5.37
C VAL A 182 -3.78 -18.98 -5.66
N LEU A 183 -4.97 -18.90 -5.05
CA LEU A 183 -5.83 -17.72 -5.17
C LEU A 183 -5.14 -16.45 -4.65
N LEU A 184 -4.40 -16.57 -3.55
CA LEU A 184 -3.61 -15.46 -2.99
C LEU A 184 -2.55 -14.96 -3.96
N ILE A 185 -1.84 -15.85 -4.67
CA ILE A 185 -0.87 -15.44 -5.71
C ILE A 185 -1.58 -14.61 -6.79
N GLY A 186 -2.74 -15.07 -7.26
CA GLY A 186 -3.54 -14.35 -8.25
C GLY A 186 -4.08 -13.01 -7.74
N ARG A 187 -4.46 -12.94 -6.46
CA ARG A 187 -4.90 -11.72 -5.78
C ARG A 187 -3.75 -10.71 -5.67
N LEU A 188 -2.59 -11.12 -5.13
CA LEU A 188 -1.41 -10.26 -4.99
C LEU A 188 -0.91 -9.72 -6.33
N ARG A 189 -0.91 -10.56 -7.38
CA ARG A 189 -0.51 -10.12 -8.72
C ARG A 189 -1.45 -9.06 -9.28
N ARG A 190 -2.77 -9.28 -9.17
CA ARG A 190 -3.78 -8.32 -9.63
C ARG A 190 -3.67 -7.00 -8.88
N GLN A 191 -3.70 -7.06 -7.54
CA GLN A 191 -3.54 -5.88 -6.70
C GLN A 191 -2.28 -5.07 -7.08
N TRP A 192 -1.12 -5.72 -7.25
CA TRP A 192 0.10 -4.99 -7.61
C TRP A 192 0.12 -4.43 -9.05
N GLN A 193 -0.65 -5.01 -9.97
CA GLN A 193 -0.86 -4.49 -11.32
C GLN A 193 -1.82 -3.29 -11.33
N ASP A 194 -2.86 -3.32 -10.50
CA ASP A 194 -3.88 -2.27 -10.43
C ASP A 194 -3.31 -0.92 -9.97
N MET A 195 -2.14 -0.89 -9.32
CA MET A 195 -1.42 0.36 -9.03
C MET A 195 -0.95 1.10 -10.31
N GLU A 196 -0.81 0.41 -11.45
CA GLU A 196 -0.43 1.05 -12.71
C GLU A 196 -1.56 1.89 -13.32
N THR A 197 -2.80 1.64 -12.89
CA THR A 197 -3.96 2.47 -13.19
C THR A 197 -4.23 3.40 -12.01
N PRO A 198 -4.14 4.74 -12.18
CA PRO A 198 -4.47 5.66 -11.09
C PRO A 198 -5.97 5.58 -10.78
N GLU A 199 -6.35 4.70 -9.86
CA GLU A 199 -7.73 4.60 -9.34
C GLU A 199 -8.05 5.69 -8.31
N SER A 200 -7.07 6.47 -7.86
CA SER A 200 -7.31 7.66 -7.03
C SER A 200 -7.89 8.75 -7.92
N GLY A 201 -9.17 8.60 -8.24
CA GLY A 201 -9.91 9.61 -8.95
C GLY A 201 -10.15 10.80 -8.03
N PHE A 202 -9.59 11.96 -8.39
CA PHE A 202 -9.89 13.20 -7.69
C PHE A 202 -11.26 13.70 -8.14
N LEU A 203 -12.12 14.07 -7.20
CA LEU A 203 -13.38 14.71 -7.58
C LEU A 203 -13.08 16.11 -8.09
N GLY A 204 -13.30 16.32 -9.38
CA GLY A 204 -12.99 17.61 -9.97
C GLY A 204 -13.33 17.71 -11.44
N ARG A 205 -13.38 18.96 -11.91
CA ARG A 205 -13.62 19.32 -13.30
C ARG A 205 -12.43 20.10 -13.83
N SER A 206 -11.89 19.63 -14.95
CA SER A 206 -10.88 20.39 -15.70
C SER A 206 -11.51 21.66 -16.29
N ILE A 207 -10.84 22.79 -16.12
CA ILE A 207 -11.26 24.09 -16.65
C ILE A 207 -10.34 24.48 -17.80
N SER A 208 -10.90 24.61 -18.99
CA SER A 208 -10.16 25.04 -20.17
C SER A 208 -9.88 26.54 -20.16
N ARG A 209 -8.83 26.96 -20.88
CA ARG A 209 -8.50 28.38 -21.07
C ARG A 209 -9.65 29.16 -21.73
N ALA A 210 -10.38 28.53 -22.65
CA ALA A 210 -11.53 29.15 -23.31
C ALA A 210 -12.72 29.38 -22.36
N SER A 211 -12.92 28.50 -21.37
CA SER A 211 -14.04 28.61 -20.43
C SER A 211 -13.83 29.65 -19.33
N ALA A 212 -12.58 29.93 -18.94
CA ALA A 212 -12.28 30.87 -17.86
C ALA A 212 -10.94 31.61 -18.12
N PRO A 213 -10.87 32.48 -19.13
CA PRO A 213 -9.60 33.11 -19.53
C PRO A 213 -8.98 33.95 -18.41
N ALA A 214 -9.80 34.67 -17.63
CA ALA A 214 -9.33 35.50 -16.53
C ALA A 214 -8.69 34.67 -15.39
N LEU A 215 -9.25 33.48 -15.09
CA LEU A 215 -8.63 32.54 -14.14
C LEU A 215 -7.25 32.09 -14.62
N TRP A 216 -7.14 31.71 -15.89
CA TRP A 216 -5.87 31.27 -16.47
C TRP A 216 -4.82 32.38 -16.47
N GLU A 217 -5.21 33.60 -16.87
CA GLU A 217 -4.33 34.76 -16.83
C GLU A 217 -3.84 35.06 -15.40
N TRP A 218 -4.73 34.96 -14.40
CA TRP A 218 -4.36 35.14 -13.00
C TRP A 218 -3.33 34.09 -12.53
N ILE A 219 -3.52 32.81 -12.87
CA ILE A 219 -2.54 31.76 -12.55
C ILE A 219 -1.22 31.97 -13.30
N GLU A 220 -1.25 32.43 -14.56
CA GLU A 220 -0.05 32.75 -15.34
C GLU A 220 0.75 33.89 -14.72
N GLN A 221 0.09 34.92 -14.20
CA GLN A 221 0.73 36.02 -13.47
C GLN A 221 1.41 35.53 -12.20
N LEU A 222 0.75 34.64 -11.44
CA LEU A 222 1.33 34.03 -10.23
C LEU A 222 2.51 33.10 -10.56
N ALA A 223 2.41 32.30 -11.61
CA ALA A 223 3.49 31.45 -12.10
C ALA A 223 4.70 32.29 -12.55
N ALA A 224 4.46 33.39 -13.26
CA ALA A 224 5.53 34.33 -13.64
C ALA A 224 6.19 34.98 -12.42
N ALA A 225 5.41 35.41 -11.43
CA ALA A 225 5.93 36.01 -10.20
C ALA A 225 6.78 35.04 -9.36
N THR A 226 6.45 33.75 -9.39
CA THR A 226 7.17 32.68 -8.67
C THR A 226 8.29 32.02 -9.49
N SER A 227 8.49 32.44 -10.75
CA SER A 227 9.39 31.76 -11.70
C SER A 227 9.08 30.26 -11.86
N ALA A 228 7.83 29.86 -11.66
CA ALA A 228 7.36 28.50 -11.81
C ALA A 228 6.77 28.28 -13.22
N PRO A 229 6.84 27.06 -13.76
CA PRO A 229 6.12 26.73 -14.98
C PRO A 229 4.61 26.82 -14.74
N VAL A 230 3.88 27.33 -15.74
CA VAL A 230 2.42 27.34 -15.73
C VAL A 230 1.91 25.89 -15.72
N PRO A 231 0.92 25.54 -14.88
CA PRO A 231 0.28 24.23 -14.92
C PRO A 231 -0.36 23.94 -16.28
N ASP A 232 -0.27 22.70 -16.75
CA ASP A 232 -0.89 22.25 -17.99
C ASP A 232 -2.42 22.10 -17.83
N HIS A 233 -2.87 21.77 -16.62
CA HIS A 233 -4.28 21.57 -16.29
C HIS A 233 -4.66 22.29 -15.00
N LEU A 234 -5.79 23.01 -15.04
CA LEU A 234 -6.47 23.51 -13.84
C LEU A 234 -7.69 22.64 -13.56
N VAL A 235 -7.79 22.14 -12.32
CA VAL A 235 -8.89 21.29 -11.87
C VAL A 235 -9.57 21.97 -10.70
N ILE A 236 -10.88 22.21 -10.82
CA ILE A 236 -11.69 22.68 -9.69
C ILE A 236 -12.36 21.47 -9.04
N GLY A 237 -12.18 21.30 -7.73
CA GLY A 237 -12.82 20.23 -6.99
C GLY A 237 -13.33 20.65 -5.62
N VAL A 238 -13.71 19.69 -4.79
CA VAL A 238 -14.38 19.95 -3.49
C VAL A 238 -13.88 19.07 -2.34
N ASP A 239 -13.10 18.03 -2.63
CA ASP A 239 -12.80 16.94 -1.70
C ASP A 239 -11.35 16.96 -1.18
N GLN A 240 -10.48 17.79 -1.76
CA GLN A 240 -9.09 17.95 -1.33
C GLN A 240 -8.77 19.40 -0.98
N SER A 241 -7.59 19.63 -0.40
CA SER A 241 -7.00 20.97 -0.27
C SER A 241 -6.33 21.42 -1.59
N PHE A 242 -5.72 22.61 -1.61
CA PHE A 242 -4.88 23.06 -2.72
C PHE A 242 -3.73 22.07 -2.90
N PHE A 243 -3.44 21.70 -4.14
CA PHE A 243 -2.26 20.91 -4.44
C PHE A 243 -1.80 21.11 -5.88
N VAL A 244 -0.52 20.83 -6.11
CA VAL A 244 0.03 20.60 -7.44
C VAL A 244 0.66 19.22 -7.56
N THR A 245 0.59 18.63 -8.75
CA THR A 245 1.23 17.34 -9.05
C THR A 245 1.58 17.23 -10.52
N SER A 246 2.68 16.55 -10.84
CA SER A 246 3.00 16.12 -12.21
C SER A 246 2.80 14.60 -12.41
N VAL A 247 2.26 13.91 -11.40
CA VAL A 247 1.79 12.53 -11.51
C VAL A 247 0.45 12.53 -12.25
N GLN A 248 0.17 11.44 -12.96
CA GLN A 248 -1.09 11.26 -13.67
C GLN A 248 -2.28 11.29 -12.70
N VAL A 249 -3.30 12.08 -13.03
CA VAL A 249 -4.51 12.31 -12.23
C VAL A 249 -5.71 11.82 -13.03
N ALA A 250 -6.49 10.90 -12.48
CA ALA A 250 -7.81 10.58 -13.01
C ALA A 250 -8.85 11.49 -12.36
N LEU A 251 -9.75 12.08 -13.13
CA LEU A 251 -10.85 12.89 -12.62
C LEU A 251 -12.12 12.06 -12.47
N GLN A 252 -12.86 12.27 -11.39
CA GLN A 252 -14.20 11.73 -11.17
C GLN A 252 -15.24 12.85 -11.18
N PRO A 253 -16.45 12.59 -11.73
CA PRO A 253 -16.94 11.32 -12.29
C PRO A 253 -16.59 11.11 -13.78
N SER A 254 -15.92 12.05 -14.44
CA SER A 254 -15.70 12.02 -15.90
C SER A 254 -14.79 10.91 -16.40
N GLY A 255 -13.94 10.35 -15.54
CA GLY A 255 -12.89 9.39 -15.92
C GLY A 255 -11.76 10.02 -16.74
N GLN A 256 -11.71 11.35 -16.85
CA GLN A 256 -10.71 12.04 -17.66
C GLN A 256 -9.32 11.86 -17.04
N LEU A 257 -8.38 11.38 -17.84
CA LEU A 257 -6.99 11.16 -17.42
C LEU A 257 -6.14 12.37 -17.81
N LEU A 258 -5.60 13.07 -16.81
CA LEU A 258 -4.71 14.22 -16.99
C LEU A 258 -3.26 13.79 -16.86
N THR A 259 -2.42 14.26 -17.78
CA THR A 259 -0.97 14.03 -17.79
C THR A 259 -0.25 15.37 -17.92
N GLY A 260 0.86 15.52 -17.21
CA GLY A 260 1.55 16.80 -17.05
C GLY A 260 1.25 17.45 -15.71
N ARG A 261 1.56 18.74 -15.59
CA ARG A 261 1.39 19.52 -14.37
C ARG A 261 -0.09 19.85 -14.17
N THR A 262 -0.65 19.35 -13.08
CA THR A 262 -2.02 19.59 -12.68
C THR A 262 -2.01 20.42 -11.41
N MET A 263 -2.78 21.51 -11.41
CA MET A 263 -3.10 22.29 -10.21
C MET A 263 -4.55 22.05 -9.83
N TYR A 264 -4.77 21.66 -8.58
CA TYR A 264 -6.10 21.47 -8.02
C TYR A 264 -6.48 22.65 -7.14
N LEU A 265 -7.63 23.22 -7.44
CA LEU A 265 -8.20 24.41 -6.82
C LEU A 265 -9.51 24.01 -6.11
N PRO A 266 -9.51 23.92 -4.77
CA PRO A 266 -10.68 23.47 -4.03
C PRO A 266 -11.69 24.59 -3.83
N LEU A 267 -12.90 24.39 -4.36
CA LEU A 267 -13.99 25.37 -4.29
C LEU A 267 -14.39 25.69 -2.84
N THR A 268 -14.22 24.74 -1.92
CA THR A 268 -14.47 24.89 -0.47
C THR A 268 -13.60 26.00 0.14
N PHE A 269 -12.32 26.08 -0.23
CA PHE A 269 -11.42 27.14 0.24
C PHE A 269 -11.55 28.41 -0.60
N LEU A 270 -11.69 28.29 -1.92
CA LEU A 270 -11.87 29.44 -2.83
C LEU A 270 -13.11 30.30 -2.50
N SER A 271 -14.15 29.68 -1.90
CA SER A 271 -15.37 30.37 -1.47
C SER A 271 -15.30 30.97 -0.06
N THR A 272 -14.21 30.73 0.68
CA THR A 272 -14.08 31.12 2.09
C THR A 272 -12.82 31.94 2.39
N MET A 273 -11.88 32.02 1.45
CA MET A 273 -10.65 32.79 1.54
C MET A 273 -10.69 33.99 0.59
N SER A 274 -9.96 35.05 0.94
CA SER A 274 -9.74 36.20 0.05
C SER A 274 -8.88 35.82 -1.15
N GLN A 275 -8.89 36.67 -2.19
CA GLN A 275 -8.06 36.47 -3.37
C GLN A 275 -6.57 36.53 -3.02
N GLU A 276 -6.17 37.40 -2.09
CA GLU A 276 -4.78 37.58 -1.68
C GLU A 276 -4.29 36.42 -0.79
N GLU A 277 -5.13 35.94 0.14
CA GLU A 277 -4.83 34.72 0.90
C GLU A 277 -4.64 33.54 -0.07
N THR A 278 -5.56 33.39 -1.03
CA THR A 278 -5.48 32.31 -2.03
C THR A 278 -4.26 32.44 -2.93
N ALA A 279 -3.91 33.66 -3.37
CA ALA A 279 -2.71 33.91 -4.16
C ALA A 279 -1.43 33.47 -3.43
N SER A 280 -1.36 33.68 -2.11
CA SER A 280 -0.22 33.24 -1.30
C SER A 280 -0.10 31.71 -1.22
N ILE A 281 -1.23 31.00 -1.10
CA ILE A 281 -1.25 29.53 -1.08
C ILE A 281 -0.90 28.98 -2.47
N ILE A 282 -1.48 29.54 -3.54
CA ILE A 282 -1.12 29.16 -4.92
C ILE A 282 0.36 29.42 -5.19
N GLY A 283 0.92 30.52 -4.68
CA GLY A 283 2.35 30.79 -4.75
C GLY A 283 3.19 29.70 -4.07
N HIS A 284 2.77 29.22 -2.91
CA HIS A 284 3.39 28.08 -2.24
C HIS A 284 3.29 26.81 -3.09
N GLU A 285 2.11 26.49 -3.61
CA GLU A 285 1.92 25.33 -4.48
C GLU A 285 2.84 25.38 -5.72
N LEU A 286 2.88 26.53 -6.41
CA LEU A 286 3.78 26.77 -7.53
C LEU A 286 5.27 26.68 -7.14
N GLY A 287 5.59 26.95 -5.87
CA GLY A 287 6.91 26.73 -5.28
C GLY A 287 7.41 25.30 -5.44
N HIS A 288 6.52 24.30 -5.44
CA HIS A 288 6.91 22.91 -5.72
C HIS A 288 7.40 22.70 -7.16
N PHE A 289 6.99 23.55 -8.11
CA PHE A 289 7.45 23.51 -9.50
C PHE A 289 8.58 24.50 -9.84
N SER A 290 9.01 25.32 -8.87
CA SER A 290 10.05 26.36 -9.08
C SER A 290 11.38 25.83 -9.62
N SER A 291 11.71 24.56 -9.33
CA SER A 291 12.90 23.89 -9.86
C SER A 291 12.61 22.43 -10.21
N ARG A 292 13.45 21.83 -11.05
CA ARG A 292 13.32 20.39 -11.37
C ARG A 292 13.50 19.51 -10.13
N ASP A 293 14.30 19.94 -9.17
CA ASP A 293 14.54 19.21 -7.93
C ASP A 293 13.34 19.26 -6.98
N THR A 294 12.68 20.41 -6.86
CA THR A 294 11.43 20.53 -6.08
C THR A 294 10.30 19.74 -6.73
N GLU A 295 10.22 19.77 -8.06
CA GLU A 295 9.21 19.02 -8.83
C GLU A 295 9.39 17.51 -8.64
N ARG A 296 10.63 16.99 -8.74
CA ARG A 296 10.93 15.57 -8.47
C ARG A 296 10.60 15.15 -7.04
N GLY A 297 10.74 16.05 -6.07
CA GLY A 297 10.36 15.77 -4.68
C GLY A 297 8.86 15.70 -4.48
N SER A 298 8.12 16.67 -5.03
CA SER A 298 6.65 16.65 -5.07
C SER A 298 6.13 15.39 -5.79
N GLU A 299 6.73 15.00 -6.92
CA GLU A 299 6.43 13.73 -7.61
C GLU A 299 6.63 12.51 -6.70
N ALA A 300 7.71 12.48 -5.91
CA ALA A 300 8.00 11.38 -5.01
C ALA A 300 7.01 11.31 -3.84
N GLY A 301 6.64 12.45 -3.26
CA GLY A 301 5.59 12.54 -2.23
C GLY A 301 4.24 12.08 -2.76
N ALA A 302 3.84 12.57 -3.94
CA ALA A 302 2.60 12.17 -4.59
C ALA A 302 2.53 10.67 -4.87
N ARG A 303 3.60 10.09 -5.44
CA ARG A 303 3.70 8.63 -5.66
C ARG A 303 3.66 7.85 -4.35
N PHE A 304 4.30 8.35 -3.29
CA PHE A 304 4.29 7.68 -1.99
C PHE A 304 2.88 7.63 -1.39
N SER A 305 2.10 8.71 -1.47
CA SER A 305 0.71 8.70 -1.01
C SER A 305 -0.18 7.79 -1.85
N LEU A 306 0.04 7.69 -3.16
CA LEU A 306 -0.65 6.69 -3.98
C LEU A 306 -0.35 5.26 -3.50
N MET A 307 0.89 4.96 -3.09
CA MET A 307 1.24 3.68 -2.48
C MET A 307 0.54 3.46 -1.14
N TYR A 308 0.37 4.52 -0.34
CA TYR A 308 -0.36 4.46 0.93
C TYR A 308 -1.85 4.16 0.70
N MET A 309 -2.50 4.88 -0.23
CA MET A 309 -3.89 4.61 -0.64
C MET A 309 -4.05 3.20 -1.19
N HIS A 310 -3.09 2.75 -2.01
CA HIS A 310 -3.05 1.39 -2.51
C HIS A 310 -3.02 0.35 -1.38
N PHE A 311 -2.20 0.57 -0.35
CA PHE A 311 -2.15 -0.29 0.84
C PHE A 311 -3.46 -0.28 1.63
N LEU A 312 -4.12 0.88 1.78
CA LEU A 312 -5.43 0.97 2.42
C LEU A 312 -6.47 0.18 1.63
N ASN A 313 -6.51 0.31 0.30
CA ASN A 313 -7.41 -0.45 -0.56
C ASN A 313 -7.18 -1.95 -0.42
N ILE A 314 -5.93 -2.43 -0.44
CA ILE A 314 -5.62 -3.84 -0.18
C ILE A 314 -6.12 -4.29 1.20
N SER A 315 -5.91 -3.46 2.22
CA SER A 315 -6.23 -3.80 3.61
C SER A 315 -7.73 -3.71 3.93
N ALA A 316 -8.50 -2.95 3.15
CA ALA A 316 -9.93 -2.74 3.35
C ALA A 316 -10.82 -3.84 2.74
N VAL A 317 -10.27 -4.67 1.83
CA VAL A 317 -11.05 -5.74 1.16
C VAL A 317 -11.57 -6.79 2.14
N ASP A 318 -10.80 -7.12 3.18
CA ASP A 318 -11.15 -8.17 4.15
C ASP A 318 -11.01 -7.64 5.59
N GLU A 319 -12.11 -7.53 6.35
CA GLU A 319 -12.09 -7.12 7.78
C GLU A 319 -11.20 -8.02 8.65
N THR A 320 -11.02 -9.28 8.24
CA THR A 320 -10.13 -10.25 8.89
C THR A 320 -9.23 -10.93 7.85
N PRO A 321 -8.08 -10.32 7.49
CA PRO A 321 -7.21 -10.90 6.47
C PRO A 321 -6.76 -12.29 6.90
N SER A 322 -6.75 -13.21 5.93
CA SER A 322 -6.38 -14.60 6.18
C SER A 322 -4.98 -14.67 6.75
N TRP A 323 -4.72 -15.64 7.64
CA TRP A 323 -3.42 -15.79 8.29
C TRP A 323 -2.26 -15.93 7.30
N ILE A 324 -2.54 -16.41 6.08
CA ILE A 324 -1.57 -16.56 4.97
C ILE A 324 -1.22 -15.19 4.34
N GLU A 325 -2.11 -14.20 4.41
CA GLU A 325 -1.96 -12.87 3.80
C GLU A 325 -1.25 -11.88 4.73
N ARG A 326 -1.41 -12.07 6.04
CA ARG A 326 -0.80 -11.24 7.09
C ARG A 326 0.68 -10.93 6.88
N PRO A 327 1.54 -11.88 6.44
CA PRO A 327 2.93 -11.56 6.18
C PRO A 327 3.09 -10.54 5.06
N ALA A 328 2.36 -10.68 3.95
CA ALA A 328 2.44 -9.74 2.83
C ALA A 328 2.00 -8.33 3.25
N ILE A 329 0.85 -8.23 3.92
CA ILE A 329 0.33 -6.97 4.49
C ILE A 329 1.35 -6.34 5.44
N TRP A 330 1.92 -7.14 6.35
CA TRP A 330 2.94 -6.68 7.28
C TRP A 330 4.16 -6.11 6.55
N MET A 331 4.67 -6.79 5.50
CA MET A 331 5.83 -6.32 4.76
C MET A 331 5.55 -5.02 4.01
N THR A 332 4.36 -4.90 3.40
CA THR A 332 3.91 -3.66 2.74
C THR A 332 3.81 -2.51 3.73
N TRP A 333 3.23 -2.73 4.91
CA TRP A 333 3.20 -1.72 5.97
C TRP A 333 4.61 -1.32 6.43
N ARG A 334 5.52 -2.30 6.58
CA ARG A 334 6.92 -1.99 6.93
C ARG A 334 7.61 -1.17 5.85
N PHE A 335 7.33 -1.40 4.58
CA PHE A 335 7.88 -0.57 3.50
C PHE A 335 7.45 0.87 3.69
N LEU A 336 6.13 1.10 3.80
CA LEU A 336 5.56 2.42 3.97
C LEU A 336 6.15 3.13 5.19
N HIS A 337 6.18 2.46 6.34
CA HIS A 337 6.73 3.02 7.58
C HIS A 337 8.19 3.51 7.41
N HIS A 338 9.07 2.76 6.73
CA HIS A 338 10.47 3.20 6.61
C HIS A 338 10.68 4.25 5.53
N PHE A 339 9.99 4.11 4.39
CA PHE A 339 10.09 5.10 3.31
C PHE A 339 9.43 6.42 3.69
N GLN A 340 8.37 6.40 4.51
CA GLN A 340 7.75 7.59 5.07
C GLN A 340 8.77 8.47 5.79
N ILE A 341 9.69 7.87 6.56
CA ILE A 341 10.73 8.64 7.26
C ILE A 341 11.63 9.38 6.26
N ALA A 342 11.99 8.74 5.15
CA ALA A 342 12.81 9.34 4.11
C ALA A 342 12.05 10.44 3.34
N VAL A 343 10.81 10.16 2.93
CA VAL A 343 9.93 11.13 2.26
C VAL A 343 9.76 12.37 3.12
N HIS A 344 9.38 12.21 4.39
CA HIS A 344 9.20 13.31 5.34
C HIS A 344 10.48 14.05 5.67
N HIS A 345 11.63 13.37 5.62
CA HIS A 345 12.91 14.03 5.82
C HIS A 345 13.20 15.05 4.70
N TRP A 346 12.99 14.65 3.45
CA TRP A 346 13.28 15.48 2.29
C TRP A 346 12.17 16.48 1.97
N SER A 347 10.90 16.15 2.22
CA SER A 347 9.77 17.06 1.94
C SER A 347 9.80 18.29 2.84
N ARG A 348 10.15 18.16 4.13
CA ARG A 348 10.24 19.30 5.06
C ARG A 348 11.11 20.46 4.55
N ALA A 349 12.23 20.16 3.88
CA ALA A 349 13.08 21.21 3.33
C ALA A 349 12.44 21.91 2.12
N GLN A 350 11.67 21.16 1.32
CA GLN A 350 10.95 21.68 0.15
C GLN A 350 9.78 22.55 0.57
N GLU A 351 9.07 22.15 1.63
CA GLU A 351 8.00 22.92 2.25
C GLU A 351 8.46 24.31 2.70
N LEU A 352 9.62 24.41 3.34
CA LEU A 352 10.17 25.72 3.73
C LEU A 352 10.61 26.58 2.53
N VAL A 353 10.96 25.96 1.40
CA VAL A 353 11.24 26.69 0.15
C VAL A 353 9.93 27.20 -0.45
N ALA A 354 8.91 26.34 -0.53
CA ALA A 354 7.58 26.69 -1.01
C ALA A 354 6.95 27.81 -0.14
N ASP A 355 7.13 27.78 1.18
CA ASP A 355 6.69 28.84 2.10
C ASP A 355 7.26 30.21 1.74
N ARG A 356 8.55 30.27 1.40
CA ARG A 356 9.18 31.54 0.98
C ARG A 356 8.61 32.02 -0.34
N VAL A 357 8.32 31.11 -1.27
CA VAL A 357 7.70 31.47 -2.56
C VAL A 357 6.29 32.00 -2.34
N GLY A 358 5.48 31.35 -1.50
CA GLY A 358 4.15 31.84 -1.14
C GLY A 358 4.18 33.20 -0.43
N ALA A 359 5.14 33.39 0.48
CA ALA A 359 5.35 34.66 1.17
C ALA A 359 5.80 35.79 0.22
N GLN A 360 6.56 35.49 -0.84
CA GLN A 360 6.98 36.50 -1.83
C GLN A 360 5.81 37.10 -2.61
N ILE A 361 4.70 36.36 -2.76
CA ILE A 361 3.51 36.84 -3.49
C ILE A 361 2.73 37.88 -2.70
N ALA A 362 2.45 37.61 -1.42
CA ALA A 362 1.48 38.39 -0.64
C ALA A 362 2.07 39.02 0.64
N GLY A 363 3.33 38.75 0.94
CA GLY A 363 4.01 39.09 2.20
C GLY A 363 3.95 37.97 3.23
N GLU A 364 4.96 37.92 4.10
CA GLU A 364 5.16 36.85 5.09
C GLU A 364 3.97 36.74 6.06
N ARG A 365 3.47 37.89 6.55
CA ARG A 365 2.36 37.91 7.52
C ARG A 365 1.06 37.40 6.91
N LEU A 366 0.76 37.80 5.68
CA LEU A 366 -0.46 37.37 4.98
C LEU A 366 -0.39 35.89 4.59
N PHE A 367 0.77 35.40 4.18
CA PHE A 367 0.96 33.97 3.95
C PHE A 367 0.75 33.15 5.23
N CYS A 368 1.32 33.57 6.36
CA CYS A 368 1.09 32.91 7.66
C CYS A 368 -0.39 32.96 8.07
N GLN A 369 -1.10 34.06 7.81
CA GLN A 369 -2.54 34.15 8.01
C GLN A 369 -3.29 33.14 7.14
N ALA A 370 -2.98 33.08 5.84
CA ALA A 370 -3.60 32.16 4.91
C ALA A 370 -3.34 30.70 5.30
N LEU A 371 -2.11 30.37 5.70
CA LEU A 371 -1.73 29.04 6.19
C LEU A 371 -2.58 28.64 7.41
N LEU A 372 -2.64 29.50 8.42
CA LEU A 372 -3.46 29.26 9.62
C LEU A 372 -4.94 29.12 9.28
N ARG A 373 -5.42 29.90 8.32
CA ARG A 373 -6.80 29.82 7.83
C ARG A 373 -7.09 28.50 7.12
N VAL A 374 -6.19 27.99 6.28
CA VAL A 374 -6.31 26.67 5.64
C VAL A 374 -6.36 25.58 6.72
N ILE A 375 -5.50 25.62 7.73
CA ILE A 375 -5.52 24.66 8.86
C ILE A 375 -6.88 24.66 9.55
N ALA A 376 -7.43 25.84 9.86
CA ALA A 376 -8.72 25.96 10.53
C ALA A 376 -9.89 25.48 9.66
N LEU A 377 -9.86 25.81 8.37
CA LEU A 377 -10.90 25.44 7.41
C LEU A 377 -10.89 23.94 7.12
N ASP A 378 -9.72 23.31 7.00
CA ASP A 378 -9.59 21.90 6.66
C ASP A 378 -10.37 20.99 7.63
N ALA A 379 -10.28 21.26 8.92
CA ALA A 379 -11.03 20.51 9.94
C ALA A 379 -12.56 20.60 9.74
N GLU A 380 -13.08 21.79 9.43
CA GLU A 380 -14.51 22.01 9.24
C GLU A 380 -15.01 21.50 7.88
N VAL A 381 -14.20 21.64 6.82
CA VAL A 381 -14.49 21.08 5.50
C VAL A 381 -14.58 19.55 5.58
N ASN A 382 -13.60 18.89 6.20
CA ASN A 382 -13.60 17.44 6.37
C ASN A 382 -14.79 16.94 7.19
N LYS A 383 -15.18 17.69 8.24
CA LYS A 383 -16.38 17.40 9.02
C LYS A 383 -17.65 17.47 8.19
N LEU A 384 -17.79 18.48 7.33
CA LEU A 384 -18.97 18.62 6.45
C LEU A 384 -19.00 17.56 5.35
N LEU A 385 -17.86 17.24 4.75
CA LEU A 385 -17.76 16.16 3.75
C LEU A 385 -18.16 14.80 4.35
N GLY A 386 -17.80 14.53 5.61
CA GLY A 386 -18.18 13.32 6.33
C GLY A 386 -19.69 13.22 6.65
N GLN A 387 -20.41 14.34 6.70
CA GLN A 387 -21.84 14.38 7.07
C GLN A 387 -22.81 14.09 5.92
N ARG A 388 -22.33 13.85 4.68
CA ARG A 388 -23.07 13.33 3.50
C ARG A 388 -24.43 13.97 3.17
N ILE A 389 -24.68 15.22 3.55
CA ILE A 389 -26.01 15.81 3.41
C ILE A 389 -25.84 17.28 3.07
N HIS A 390 -25.68 17.65 1.79
CA HIS A 390 -26.20 18.93 1.27
C HIS A 390 -26.09 18.97 -0.26
N PRO A 391 -27.16 19.34 -0.99
CA PRO A 391 -27.13 19.49 -2.45
C PRO A 391 -26.22 20.64 -2.92
N ASN A 392 -25.89 21.57 -2.04
CA ASN A 392 -24.92 22.64 -2.30
C ASN A 392 -23.93 22.75 -1.13
N LEU A 393 -22.77 22.11 -1.27
CA LEU A 393 -21.71 22.07 -0.26
C LEU A 393 -21.20 23.48 0.10
N ILE A 394 -21.11 24.39 -0.89
CA ILE A 394 -20.60 25.75 -0.67
C ILE A 394 -21.56 26.56 0.20
N GLN A 395 -22.86 26.44 -0.08
CA GLN A 395 -23.89 27.08 0.75
C GLN A 395 -23.90 26.51 2.16
N ALA A 396 -23.77 25.18 2.30
CA ALA A 396 -23.70 24.51 3.59
C ALA A 396 -22.48 24.97 4.40
N LEU A 397 -21.31 25.03 3.78
CA LEU A 397 -20.09 25.55 4.40
C LEU A 397 -20.25 27.02 4.84
N ALA A 398 -20.86 27.86 4.01
CA ALA A 398 -21.12 29.26 4.35
C ALA A 398 -22.14 29.45 5.49
N GLU A 399 -23.11 28.55 5.65
CA GLU A 399 -24.03 28.54 6.80
C GLU A 399 -23.33 28.01 8.06
N HIS A 400 -22.58 26.92 7.92
CA HIS A 400 -21.82 26.31 9.01
C HIS A 400 -20.83 27.31 9.63
N LEU A 401 -20.04 28.00 8.80
CA LEU A 401 -19.07 29.00 9.26
C LEU A 401 -19.71 30.27 9.85
N ARG A 402 -21.01 30.51 9.62
CA ARG A 402 -21.76 31.59 10.31
C ARG A 402 -22.16 31.19 11.73
N GLN A 403 -22.36 29.90 11.97
CA GLN A 403 -22.83 29.37 13.26
C GLN A 403 -21.66 28.88 14.14
N ALA A 404 -20.59 28.38 13.52
CA ALA A 404 -19.41 27.87 14.18
C ALA A 404 -18.18 28.74 13.81
N PRO A 405 -17.65 29.55 14.74
CA PRO A 405 -16.41 30.28 14.49
C PRO A 405 -15.25 29.31 14.31
N LEU A 406 -14.28 29.70 13.49
CA LEU A 406 -13.05 28.92 13.30
C LEU A 406 -12.23 28.92 14.60
N ILE A 407 -11.78 27.74 15.03
CA ILE A 407 -10.98 27.58 16.24
C ILE A 407 -9.60 27.06 15.86
N LEU A 408 -8.57 27.83 16.21
CA LEU A 408 -7.18 27.41 16.17
C LEU A 408 -6.71 27.20 17.61
N ASN A 409 -6.60 25.94 18.03
CA ASN A 409 -5.99 25.58 19.31
C ASN A 409 -4.66 24.85 19.08
N GLU A 410 -3.86 24.64 20.13
CA GLU A 410 -2.58 23.92 20.02
C GLU A 410 -2.72 22.52 19.40
N ALA A 411 -3.86 21.84 19.61
CA ALA A 411 -4.12 20.54 19.02
C ALA A 411 -4.35 20.59 17.49
N VAL A 412 -5.02 21.64 17.01
CA VAL A 412 -5.28 21.91 15.59
C VAL A 412 -4.01 22.43 14.90
N MET A 413 -3.23 23.29 15.56
CA MET A 413 -1.94 23.73 15.04
C MET A 413 -0.86 22.64 15.07
N GLY A 414 -0.97 21.69 16.00
CA GLY A 414 -0.11 20.50 16.11
C GLY A 414 -0.51 19.37 15.16
N HIS A 415 -1.75 19.36 14.67
CA HIS A 415 -2.12 18.59 13.48
C HIS A 415 -1.49 19.27 12.27
N ALA A 416 -0.38 18.72 11.77
CA ALA A 416 0.07 19.04 10.42
C ALA A 416 -1.11 18.77 9.47
N ILE A 417 -1.47 19.74 8.63
CA ILE A 417 -2.52 19.57 7.62
C ILE A 417 -2.21 18.28 6.87
N ALA A 418 -3.18 17.37 6.80
CA ALA A 418 -3.06 16.17 6.01
C ALA A 418 -3.22 16.58 4.54
N HIS A 419 -2.12 16.95 3.89
CA HIS A 419 -2.12 17.11 2.44
C HIS A 419 -2.19 15.71 1.81
N PRO A 420 -2.91 15.50 0.69
CA PRO A 420 -3.04 14.17 0.08
C PRO A 420 -1.68 13.55 -0.26
N PHE A 421 -0.66 14.39 -0.46
CA PHE A 421 0.65 14.03 -0.98
C PHE A 421 1.85 14.46 -0.11
N ASP A 422 1.64 15.21 0.98
CA ASP A 422 2.74 15.74 1.80
C ASP A 422 2.37 15.81 3.30
N THR A 423 3.38 15.94 4.15
CA THR A 423 3.25 16.18 5.59
C THR A 423 4.08 17.40 5.92
N HIS A 424 3.39 18.53 6.10
CA HIS A 424 4.04 19.80 6.35
C HIS A 424 4.84 19.80 7.67
N PRO A 425 5.95 20.56 7.77
CA PRO A 425 6.57 20.87 9.05
C PRO A 425 5.55 21.45 10.04
N PRO A 426 5.79 21.32 11.36
CA PRO A 426 4.93 21.97 12.35
C PRO A 426 4.74 23.45 12.05
N THR A 427 3.52 23.94 12.15
CA THR A 427 3.13 25.32 11.82
C THR A 427 4.03 26.36 12.52
N ALA A 428 4.39 26.10 13.78
CA ALA A 428 5.31 26.96 14.53
C ALA A 428 6.69 27.12 13.86
N VAL A 429 7.22 26.06 13.24
CA VAL A 429 8.51 26.10 12.52
C VAL A 429 8.38 26.94 11.25
N ARG A 430 7.26 26.82 10.52
CA ARG A 430 6.99 27.59 9.30
C ARG A 430 6.90 29.09 9.60
N LEU A 431 6.14 29.46 10.64
CA LEU A 431 6.04 30.85 11.11
C LEU A 431 7.39 31.41 11.54
N GLN A 432 8.17 30.64 12.31
CA GLN A 432 9.49 31.05 12.76
C GLN A 432 10.46 31.28 11.60
N GLN A 433 10.43 30.42 10.57
CA GLN A 433 11.28 30.55 9.38
C GLN A 433 10.97 31.81 8.55
N LEU A 434 9.72 32.26 8.58
CA LEU A 434 9.28 33.51 7.94
C LEU A 434 9.40 34.73 8.87
N GLY A 435 9.89 34.55 10.10
CA GLY A 435 10.04 35.65 11.07
C GLY A 435 8.71 36.23 11.58
N VAL A 436 7.61 35.48 11.48
CA VAL A 436 6.27 35.91 11.90
C VAL A 436 5.97 35.38 13.30
N VAL A 437 5.64 36.28 14.22
CA VAL A 437 5.21 35.93 15.57
C VAL A 437 3.72 35.59 15.54
N LEU A 438 3.34 34.49 16.20
CA LEU A 438 1.94 34.15 16.44
C LEU A 438 1.37 35.08 17.52
N ASP A 439 0.74 36.16 17.10
CA ASP A 439 0.06 37.12 17.97
C ASP A 439 -1.48 36.98 17.87
N ASP A 440 -2.19 37.54 18.85
CA ASP A 440 -3.67 37.48 18.91
C ASP A 440 -4.32 38.11 17.68
N GLN A 441 -3.67 39.11 17.07
CA GLN A 441 -4.17 39.76 15.87
C GLN A 441 -4.12 38.82 14.66
N LEU A 442 -3.02 38.09 14.47
CA LEU A 442 -2.85 37.12 13.40
C LEU A 442 -3.85 35.97 13.55
N LEU A 443 -4.05 35.48 14.79
CA LEU A 443 -5.06 34.47 15.08
C LEU A 443 -6.47 34.97 14.75
N ALA A 444 -6.82 36.19 15.20
CA ALA A 444 -8.12 36.79 14.91
C ALA A 444 -8.34 37.01 13.40
N GLN A 445 -7.30 37.38 12.65
CA GLN A 445 -7.36 37.52 11.20
C GLN A 445 -7.51 36.17 10.50
N ALA A 446 -6.80 35.12 10.94
CA ALA A 446 -6.91 33.78 10.38
C ALA A 446 -8.28 33.13 10.62
N THR A 447 -8.89 33.37 11.79
CA THR A 447 -10.19 32.79 12.19
C THR A 447 -11.39 33.66 11.85
N ARG A 448 -11.20 34.82 11.21
CA ARG A 448 -12.29 35.72 10.83
C ARG A 448 -13.36 35.02 9.97
N ALA A 449 -14.61 35.44 10.12
CA ALA A 449 -15.68 34.98 9.25
C ALA A 449 -15.43 35.42 7.78
N PRO A 450 -15.72 34.57 6.78
CA PRO A 450 -15.65 34.96 5.37
C PRO A 450 -16.57 36.15 5.07
N THR A 451 -16.03 37.16 4.38
CA THR A 451 -16.75 38.35 3.94
C THR A 451 -17.59 38.06 2.69
N ALA A 452 -18.40 39.03 2.25
CA ALA A 452 -19.08 38.92 0.95
C ALA A 452 -18.09 38.86 -0.22
N HIS A 453 -16.99 39.60 -0.15
CA HIS A 453 -15.94 39.60 -1.17
C HIS A 453 -15.24 38.24 -1.28
N ASP A 454 -14.87 37.64 -0.13
CA ASP A 454 -14.25 36.30 -0.09
C ASP A 454 -15.11 35.23 -0.79
N ARG A 455 -16.44 35.41 -0.80
CA ARG A 455 -17.38 34.48 -1.44
C ARG A 455 -17.58 34.71 -2.94
N GLN A 456 -17.14 35.84 -3.50
CA GLN A 456 -17.51 36.28 -4.85
C GLN A 456 -16.33 36.47 -5.80
N TRP A 457 -15.12 36.76 -5.32
CA TRP A 457 -13.97 37.05 -6.20
C TRP A 457 -13.69 35.90 -7.19
N PHE A 458 -13.81 34.65 -6.75
CA PHE A 458 -13.52 33.49 -7.61
C PHE A 458 -14.55 33.33 -8.74
N SER A 459 -15.83 33.59 -8.46
CA SER A 459 -16.88 33.47 -9.49
C SER A 459 -16.68 34.50 -10.60
N GLN A 460 -16.16 35.69 -10.27
CA GLN A 460 -15.81 36.74 -11.24
C GLN A 460 -14.70 36.29 -12.20
N LEU A 461 -13.69 35.55 -11.72
CA LEU A 461 -12.61 35.02 -12.58
C LEU A 461 -13.06 33.85 -13.47
N THR A 462 -14.07 33.10 -13.03
CA THR A 462 -14.62 31.97 -13.80
C THR A 462 -15.73 32.38 -14.78
N HIS A 463 -16.26 33.61 -14.67
CA HIS A 463 -17.29 34.09 -15.56
C HIS A 463 -16.69 34.43 -16.93
N ASN A 464 -17.14 33.76 -17.98
CA ASN A 464 -16.80 34.14 -19.35
C ASN A 464 -17.87 35.11 -19.89
N PRO A 465 -17.50 36.37 -20.21
CA PRO A 465 -18.43 37.37 -20.75
C PRO A 465 -19.07 36.94 -22.07
N GLN A 466 -18.37 36.13 -22.89
CA GLN A 466 -18.85 35.72 -24.22
C GLN A 466 -19.96 34.66 -24.16
N SER A 467 -19.91 33.74 -23.18
CA SER A 467 -20.98 32.74 -23.00
C SER A 467 -22.33 33.32 -22.54
N ALA A 468 -22.33 34.54 -21.98
CA ALA A 468 -23.57 35.25 -21.65
C ALA A 468 -24.25 35.83 -22.92
N VAL A 469 -23.46 36.20 -23.94
CA VAL A 469 -23.98 36.74 -25.21
C VAL A 469 -24.64 35.64 -26.03
N ASP A 470 -24.04 34.44 -26.08
CA ASP A 470 -24.63 33.27 -26.78
C ASP A 470 -25.90 32.74 -26.11
N ALA A 471 -26.03 32.88 -24.78
CA ALA A 471 -27.26 32.51 -24.05
C ALA A 471 -28.39 33.52 -24.30
N THR A 472 -28.06 34.82 -24.49
CA THR A 472 -29.05 35.84 -24.85
C THR A 472 -29.48 35.77 -26.32
N GLU A 473 -28.66 35.25 -27.23
CA GLU A 473 -29.03 35.05 -28.63
C GLU A 473 -29.84 33.77 -28.88
N ASN A 474 -29.72 32.73 -28.03
CA ASN A 474 -30.39 31.44 -28.24
C ASN A 474 -31.65 31.19 -27.38
N GLY A 475 -32.11 32.16 -26.60
CA GLY A 475 -33.47 32.15 -26.04
C GLY A 475 -33.85 30.97 -25.13
N VAL A 476 -32.89 30.38 -24.41
CA VAL A 476 -33.19 29.35 -23.40
C VAL A 476 -33.13 29.99 -22.00
N PRO A 477 -34.24 30.03 -21.23
CA PRO A 477 -34.27 30.66 -19.92
C PRO A 477 -33.53 29.81 -18.87
N VAL A 478 -32.86 30.53 -17.95
CA VAL A 478 -32.04 30.05 -16.83
C VAL A 478 -32.85 29.31 -15.77
#